data_AF-A0A0N4UVY4-F1
#
_entry.id   AF-A0A0N4UVY4-F1
#
_cell.length_a   1.000
_cell.length_b   1.000
_cell.length_c   1.000
_cell.angle_alpha   90.00
_cell.angle_beta   90.00
_cell.angle_gamma   90.00
#
_symmetry.space_group_name_H-M   'P 1'
#
loop_
_entity.id
_entity.type
_entity.pdbx_description
1 polymer ?
#
loop_
_entity_poly.entity_id
_entity_poly.type
_entity_poly.pdbx_seq_one_letter_code
_entity_poly.pdbx_strand_id
1 'polypeptide(L)'
;SRPGSPQVVAGPGEIINTEHGFTIELDAKHFRPNDIKVTLSGNTLTVVGDRLHDDSTGSQTLRRTFTRKYSIPYDVQLSSILSYMTDTGLLIIRVSWKETEISIQVVPPVEGRTRSSVMSVV
;
A
#
# COMPACT_ATOMS: atom_id res chain seq x y z
N SER A 1 17.14 12.68 9.39
CA SER A 1 16.62 11.47 8.71
C SER A 1 17.25 10.25 9.35
N ARG A 2 16.46 9.25 9.77
CA ARG A 2 16.98 8.00 10.33
C ARG A 2 17.79 7.26 9.23
N PRO A 3 19.00 6.75 9.52
CA PRO A 3 19.67 5.82 8.60
C PRO A 3 18.75 4.62 8.39
N GLY A 4 18.36 4.36 7.13
CA GLY A 4 17.34 3.35 6.80
C GLY A 4 16.02 3.91 6.25
N SER A 5 15.86 5.21 6.05
CA SER A 5 14.62 5.75 5.44
C SER A 5 14.41 5.18 4.01
N PRO A 6 13.18 4.78 3.63
CA PRO A 6 12.91 4.24 2.30
C PRO A 6 13.25 5.25 1.21
N GLN A 7 13.68 4.75 0.06
CA GLN A 7 14.11 5.56 -1.06
C GLN A 7 13.16 5.35 -2.24
N VAL A 8 12.82 6.45 -2.91
CA VAL A 8 12.13 6.39 -4.21
C VAL A 8 13.11 5.82 -5.22
N VAL A 9 12.77 4.67 -5.81
CA VAL A 9 13.57 4.03 -6.86
C VAL A 9 13.12 4.50 -8.24
N ALA A 10 11.80 4.66 -8.43
CA ALA A 10 11.23 5.16 -9.69
C ALA A 10 9.84 5.78 -9.53
N GLY A 11 9.67 6.97 -10.12
CA GLY A 11 8.39 7.66 -10.29
C GLY A 11 7.93 8.51 -9.10
N PRO A 12 7.01 9.49 -9.31
CA PRO A 12 6.53 10.35 -8.23
C PRO A 12 5.70 9.60 -7.19
N GLY A 13 5.92 9.97 -5.95
CA GLY A 13 5.17 9.55 -4.76
C GLY A 13 5.85 10.14 -3.54
N GLU A 14 5.07 10.46 -2.52
CA GLU A 14 5.58 11.11 -1.32
C GLU A 14 5.88 10.06 -0.25
N ILE A 15 7.02 10.20 0.41
CA ILE A 15 7.42 9.36 1.54
C ILE A 15 7.36 10.22 2.79
N ILE A 16 6.45 9.90 3.69
CA ILE A 16 6.26 10.58 4.96
C ILE A 16 6.83 9.70 6.06
N ASN A 17 7.96 10.11 6.63
CA ASN A 17 8.57 9.38 7.75
C ASN A 17 7.87 9.73 9.06
N THR A 18 7.69 8.71 9.91
CA THR A 18 7.17 8.84 11.27
C THR A 18 8.16 8.24 12.26
N GLU A 19 7.94 8.45 13.54
CA GLU A 19 8.76 7.82 14.60
C GLU A 19 8.71 6.28 14.52
N HIS A 20 7.56 5.73 14.19
CA HIS A 20 7.26 4.29 14.25
C HIS A 20 7.29 3.57 12.91
N GLY A 21 7.47 4.32 11.82
CA GLY A 21 7.43 3.76 10.48
C GLY A 21 7.53 4.82 9.40
N PHE A 22 6.93 4.53 8.25
CA PHE A 22 6.72 5.51 7.19
C PHE A 22 5.42 5.22 6.44
N THR A 23 4.97 6.23 5.71
CA THR A 23 3.83 6.16 4.81
C THR A 23 4.28 6.56 3.42
N ILE A 24 3.81 5.82 2.41
CA ILE A 24 3.96 6.17 1.00
C ILE A 24 2.59 6.61 0.50
N GLU A 25 2.53 7.80 -0.10
CA GLU A 25 1.31 8.36 -0.68
C GLU A 25 1.44 8.52 -2.20
N LEU A 26 0.41 8.07 -2.91
CA LEU A 26 0.38 7.99 -4.37
C LEU A 26 -0.98 8.45 -4.91
N ASP A 27 -0.99 9.50 -5.74
CA ASP A 27 -2.21 9.87 -6.48
C ASP A 27 -2.53 8.80 -7.54
N ALA A 28 -3.62 8.08 -7.30
CA ALA A 28 -4.12 7.01 -8.14
C ALA A 28 -5.60 7.20 -8.50
N LYS A 29 -6.10 8.45 -8.50
CA LYS A 29 -7.52 8.80 -8.74
C LYS A 29 -8.12 8.33 -10.06
N HIS A 30 -7.27 7.97 -11.03
CA HIS A 30 -7.71 7.43 -12.32
C HIS A 30 -7.84 5.90 -12.34
N PHE A 31 -7.52 5.23 -11.24
CA PHE A 31 -7.52 3.76 -11.12
C PHE A 31 -8.56 3.32 -10.09
N ARG A 32 -9.17 2.15 -10.30
CA ARG A 32 -9.95 1.49 -9.24
C ARG A 32 -8.99 0.72 -8.34
N PRO A 33 -9.35 0.42 -7.09
CA PRO A 33 -8.53 -0.43 -6.21
C PRO A 33 -8.09 -1.74 -6.90
N ASN A 34 -9.02 -2.42 -7.59
CA ASN A 34 -8.76 -3.68 -8.28
C ASN A 34 -7.84 -3.58 -9.51
N ASP A 35 -7.62 -2.35 -10.03
CA ASP A 35 -6.72 -2.11 -11.16
C ASP A 35 -5.27 -1.86 -10.69
N ILE A 36 -5.04 -1.88 -9.37
CA ILE A 36 -3.75 -1.63 -8.72
C ILE A 36 -3.25 -2.91 -8.07
N LYS A 37 -1.96 -3.18 -8.25
CA LYS A 37 -1.26 -4.30 -7.63
C LYS A 37 -0.07 -3.78 -6.84
N VAL A 38 -0.04 -4.13 -5.56
CA VAL A 38 1.10 -3.89 -4.67
C VAL A 38 1.83 -5.21 -4.44
N THR A 39 3.13 -5.25 -4.70
CA THR A 39 3.96 -6.44 -4.53
C THR A 39 5.27 -6.09 -3.85
N LEU A 40 5.70 -6.92 -2.89
CA LEU A 40 7.03 -6.85 -2.31
C LEU A 40 7.88 -7.99 -2.85
N SER A 41 9.06 -7.69 -3.39
CA SER A 41 10.01 -8.70 -3.87
C SER A 41 11.42 -8.34 -3.37
N GLY A 42 11.99 -9.23 -2.55
CA GLY A 42 13.22 -8.94 -1.81
C GLY A 42 13.01 -7.74 -0.88
N ASN A 43 13.67 -6.64 -1.18
CA ASN A 43 13.56 -5.36 -0.48
C ASN A 43 12.87 -4.27 -1.33
N THR A 44 12.26 -4.63 -2.46
CA THR A 44 11.65 -3.64 -3.37
C THR A 44 10.14 -3.78 -3.34
N LEU A 45 9.46 -2.72 -2.89
CA LEU A 45 8.02 -2.57 -3.01
C LEU A 45 7.70 -1.99 -4.38
N THR A 46 6.89 -2.70 -5.16
CA THR A 46 6.45 -2.29 -6.48
C THR A 46 4.94 -2.10 -6.47
N VAL A 47 4.48 -0.94 -6.95
CA VAL A 47 3.07 -0.61 -7.16
C VAL A 47 2.85 -0.46 -8.66
N VAL A 48 1.94 -1.25 -9.22
CA VAL A 48 1.57 -1.21 -10.63
C VAL A 48 0.09 -0.89 -10.75
N GLY A 49 -0.25 0.13 -11.52
CA GLY A 49 -1.63 0.36 -11.96
C GLY A 49 -1.76 0.08 -13.44
N ASP A 50 -2.79 -0.65 -13.85
CA ASP A 50 -3.16 -0.86 -15.26
C ASP A 50 -4.68 -0.85 -15.39
N ARG A 51 -5.21 0.17 -16.04
CA ARG A 51 -6.64 0.31 -16.26
C ARG A 51 -6.94 0.56 -17.72
N LEU A 52 -7.85 -0.25 -18.25
CA LEU A 52 -8.52 -0.03 -19.51
C LEU A 52 -9.87 0.62 -19.25
N HIS A 53 -10.12 1.78 -19.85
CA HIS A 53 -11.42 2.44 -19.83
C HIS A 53 -12.02 2.42 -21.22
N ASP A 54 -13.14 1.73 -21.38
CA ASP A 54 -13.94 1.80 -22.59
C ASP A 54 -14.89 2.99 -22.44
N ASP A 55 -14.83 3.92 -23.38
CA ASP A 55 -15.84 4.97 -23.46
C ASP A 55 -17.20 4.33 -23.75
N SER A 56 -18.24 4.81 -23.09
CA SER A 56 -19.64 4.42 -23.26
C SER A 56 -20.13 4.49 -24.71
N THR A 57 -19.44 5.25 -25.56
CA THR A 57 -19.71 5.40 -27.00
C THR A 57 -19.05 4.33 -27.87
N GLY A 58 -18.21 3.45 -27.30
CA GLY A 58 -17.56 2.32 -27.97
C GLY A 58 -16.47 2.69 -28.97
N SER A 59 -16.20 3.98 -29.18
CA SER A 59 -15.32 4.43 -30.26
C SER A 59 -13.87 4.67 -29.82
N GLN A 60 -13.60 4.75 -28.51
CA GLN A 60 -12.27 4.98 -27.96
C GLN A 60 -12.04 4.20 -26.67
N THR A 61 -10.92 3.49 -26.62
CA THR A 61 -10.42 2.82 -25.42
C THR A 61 -9.22 3.60 -24.89
N LEU A 62 -9.28 4.03 -23.63
CA LEU A 62 -8.19 4.74 -22.96
C LEU A 62 -7.51 3.81 -21.95
N ARG A 63 -6.25 3.45 -22.23
CA ARG A 63 -5.42 2.70 -21.29
C ARG A 63 -4.54 3.66 -20.48
N ARG A 64 -4.56 3.52 -19.15
CA ARG A 64 -3.62 4.21 -18.24
C ARG A 64 -2.79 3.18 -17.51
N THR A 65 -1.49 3.40 -17.45
CA THR A 65 -0.57 2.54 -16.69
C THR A 65 0.39 3.37 -15.85
N PHE A 66 0.78 2.86 -14.69
CA PHE A 66 1.92 3.38 -13.94
C PHE A 66 2.69 2.26 -13.26
N THR A 67 3.97 2.54 -12.98
CA THR A 67 4.78 1.70 -12.10
C THR A 67 5.55 2.61 -11.15
N ARG A 68 5.52 2.26 -9.87
CA ARG A 68 6.29 2.92 -8.80
C ARG A 68 7.07 1.87 -8.05
N LYS A 69 8.30 2.21 -7.69
CA LYS A 69 9.21 1.31 -6.97
C LYS A 69 9.85 2.04 -5.82
N TYR A 70 9.88 1.37 -4.67
CA TYR A 70 10.47 1.87 -3.43
C TYR A 70 11.40 0.82 -2.84
N SER A 71 12.58 1.25 -2.43
CA SER A 71 13.48 0.42 -1.65
C SER A 71 13.02 0.46 -0.20
N ILE A 72 12.58 -0.69 0.29
CA ILE A 72 12.17 -0.92 1.67
C ILE A 72 13.40 -1.38 2.46
N PRO A 73 13.73 -0.70 3.55
CA PRO A 73 14.86 -1.04 4.40
C PRO A 73 14.60 -2.33 5.20
N TYR A 74 15.66 -2.97 5.69
CA TYR A 74 15.60 -4.29 6.34
C TYR A 74 15.08 -4.25 7.79
N ASP A 75 14.99 -3.06 8.37
CA ASP A 75 14.51 -2.74 9.71
C ASP A 75 12.98 -2.53 9.76
N VAL A 76 12.27 -2.97 8.73
CA VAL A 76 10.80 -2.95 8.63
C VAL A 76 10.17 -4.27 9.01
N GLN A 77 9.07 -4.22 9.76
CA GLN A 77 8.23 -5.38 10.02
C GLN A 77 7.35 -5.66 8.79
N LEU A 78 7.66 -6.70 8.00
CA LEU A 78 6.95 -6.99 6.75
C LEU A 78 5.44 -7.25 6.95
N SER A 79 5.04 -7.83 8.08
CA SER A 79 3.63 -8.05 8.42
C SER A 79 2.86 -6.77 8.72
N SER A 80 3.55 -5.64 8.92
CA SER A 80 2.93 -4.34 9.17
C SER A 80 2.58 -3.57 7.90
N ILE A 81 2.98 -4.08 6.72
CA ILE A 81 2.69 -3.45 5.45
C ILE A 81 1.19 -3.52 5.21
N LEU A 82 0.55 -2.36 5.18
CA LEU A 82 -0.87 -2.20 4.94
C LEU A 82 -1.08 -1.17 3.84
N SER A 83 -1.95 -1.48 2.89
CA SER A 83 -2.33 -0.56 1.81
C SER A 83 -3.83 -0.33 1.82
N TYR A 84 -4.24 0.91 1.54
CA TYR A 84 -5.63 1.26 1.33
C TYR A 84 -5.73 2.48 0.43
N MET A 85 -6.87 2.64 -0.24
CA MET A 85 -7.15 3.78 -1.11
C MET A 85 -8.25 4.62 -0.48
N THR A 86 -8.07 5.94 -0.46
CA THR A 86 -9.10 6.88 0.00
C THR A 86 -10.17 7.10 -1.09
N ASP A 87 -11.33 7.64 -0.69
CA ASP A 87 -12.40 8.02 -1.63
C ASP A 87 -11.97 9.11 -2.62
N THR A 88 -10.93 9.88 -2.28
CA THR A 88 -10.32 10.89 -3.15
C THR A 88 -9.34 10.31 -4.18
N GLY A 89 -9.09 9.00 -4.13
CA GLY A 89 -8.18 8.32 -5.05
C GLY A 89 -6.71 8.35 -4.65
N LEU A 90 -6.40 8.66 -3.39
CA LEU A 90 -5.05 8.60 -2.85
C LEU A 90 -4.78 7.18 -2.34
N LEU A 91 -3.78 6.51 -2.91
CA LEU A 91 -3.28 5.24 -2.41
C LEU A 91 -2.28 5.52 -1.28
N ILE A 92 -2.53 4.93 -0.12
CA ILE A 92 -1.72 5.05 1.08
C ILE A 92 -1.16 3.67 1.43
N ILE A 93 0.17 3.59 1.58
CA ILE A 93 0.86 2.37 2.02
C ILE A 93 1.61 2.69 3.32
N ARG A 94 1.18 2.07 4.42
CA ARG A 94 1.77 2.22 5.76
C ARG A 94 2.67 1.05 6.09
N VAL A 95 3.78 1.37 6.72
CA VAL A 95 4.82 0.40 7.07
C VAL A 95 5.42 0.78 8.42
N SER A 96 5.58 -0.18 9.32
CA SER A 96 6.16 0.02 10.67
C SER A 96 7.58 -0.54 10.78
N TRP A 97 8.41 0.12 11.58
CA TRP A 97 9.76 -0.35 11.94
C TRP A 97 9.67 -1.57 12.88
N LYS A 98 10.60 -2.52 12.76
CA LYS A 98 10.68 -3.73 13.61
C LYS A 98 10.79 -3.45 15.11
N GLU A 99 11.45 -2.35 15.47
CA GLU A 99 11.58 -1.92 16.87
C GLU A 99 10.25 -1.46 17.47
N THR A 100 9.25 -1.18 16.63
CA THR A 100 7.92 -0.83 17.09
C THR A 100 7.08 -2.09 17.17
N GLU A 101 7.29 -2.91 18.21
CA GLU A 101 6.19 -3.78 18.65
C GLU A 101 5.07 -2.87 19.15
N ILE A 102 4.15 -2.53 18.25
CA ILE A 102 2.86 -1.96 18.63
C ILE A 102 2.20 -3.05 19.46
N SER A 103 2.26 -2.93 20.80
CA SER A 103 1.42 -3.69 21.70
C SER A 103 -0.01 -3.29 21.39
N ILE A 104 -0.66 -4.01 20.48
CA ILE A 104 -2.10 -3.94 20.34
C ILE A 104 -2.63 -4.56 21.64
N GLN A 105 -2.89 -3.73 22.65
CA GLN A 105 -3.74 -4.12 23.76
C GLN A 105 -5.15 -4.30 23.19
N VAL A 106 -5.38 -5.45 22.58
CA VAL A 106 -6.71 -5.93 22.23
C VAL A 106 -7.43 -6.08 23.56
N VAL A 107 -8.30 -5.13 23.90
CA VAL A 107 -9.29 -5.32 24.94
C VAL A 107 -10.01 -6.63 24.62
N PRO A 108 -9.99 -7.65 25.50
CA PRO A 108 -10.51 -8.95 25.16
C PRO A 108 -12.01 -8.81 24.81
N PRO A 109 -12.44 -9.27 23.64
CA PRO A 109 -13.85 -9.24 23.29
C PRO A 109 -14.58 -10.27 24.15
N VAL A 110 -15.64 -9.82 24.81
CA VAL A 110 -16.59 -10.64 25.57
C VAL A 110 -17.04 -11.82 24.69
N GLU A 111 -16.98 -13.03 25.25
CA GLU A 111 -17.23 -14.32 24.62
C GLU A 111 -18.43 -14.36 23.66
N GLY A 112 -18.22 -14.90 22.46
CA GLY A 112 -19.31 -15.11 21.52
C GLY A 112 -18.96 -15.75 20.18
N ARG A 113 -18.60 -17.04 20.23
CA ARG A 113 -18.77 -18.04 19.16
C ARG A 113 -18.05 -17.82 17.81
N THR A 114 -17.17 -18.78 17.56
CA THR A 114 -16.49 -19.19 16.34
C THR A 114 -17.23 -18.92 15.03
N ARG A 115 -16.53 -18.31 14.06
CA ARG A 115 -16.59 -18.74 12.65
C ARG A 115 -15.36 -18.26 11.89
N SER A 116 -14.66 -19.25 11.31
CA SER A 116 -13.58 -19.11 10.35
C SER A 116 -13.93 -18.14 9.22
N SER A 117 -13.05 -17.20 8.90
CA SER A 117 -13.13 -16.49 7.61
C SER A 117 -11.74 -16.12 7.10
N VAL A 118 -11.53 -16.49 5.84
CA VAL A 118 -10.36 -16.32 4.99
C VAL A 118 -9.98 -14.85 4.81
N MET A 119 -8.68 -14.52 4.85
CA MET A 119 -8.17 -13.19 4.49
C MET A 119 -8.13 -13.03 2.96
N SER A 120 -8.95 -12.12 2.44
CA SER A 120 -8.78 -11.54 1.12
C SER A 120 -7.87 -10.32 1.24
N VAL A 121 -6.75 -10.36 0.52
CA VAL A 121 -5.85 -9.21 0.36
C VAL A 121 -6.41 -8.34 -0.75
N VAL A 122 -6.82 -7.12 -0.41
CA VAL A 122 -7.09 -6.03 -1.37
C VAL A 122 -5.92 -5.06 -1.37
#